data_AF-A0A094I7Z6-F1
#
_entry.id   AF-A0A094I7Z6-F1
#
_cell.length_a   1.000
_cell.length_b   1.000
_cell.length_c   1.000
_cell.angle_alpha   90.00
_cell.angle_beta   90.00
_cell.angle_gamma   90.00
#
_symmetry.space_group_name_H-M   'P 1'
#
loop_
_entity.id
_entity.type
_entity.pdbx_description
1 polymer ?
#
loop_
_entity_poly.entity_id
_entity_poly.type
_entity_poly.pdbx_seq_one_letter_code
_entity_poly.pdbx_strand_id
1 'polypeptide(L)'
;MKLSALLSAALIAAAPALACLETTGAIDLAGNVQRITAIDNGVLVCDSDWGHRIDKDGHISLTCKAGYVYAVTKDGSMGWYKNPTNAFSFKQVVGGSHQTFYWSEKRYGCK
;
A
#
# COMPACT_ATOMS: atom_id res chain seq x y z
N MET A 1 -49.67 -1.79 34.14
CA MET A 1 -49.03 -0.82 33.22
C MET A 1 -47.95 -1.56 32.44
N LYS A 2 -48.07 -1.64 31.11
CA LYS A 2 -47.11 -2.33 30.24
C LYS A 2 -46.07 -1.31 29.76
N LEU A 3 -44.84 -1.44 30.24
CA LEU A 3 -43.67 -0.75 29.70
C LEU A 3 -42.89 -1.79 28.88
N SER A 4 -42.92 -1.65 27.57
CA SER A 4 -42.01 -2.39 26.68
C SER A 4 -41.44 -1.38 25.71
N ALA A 5 -40.30 -0.83 26.12
CA ALA A 5 -39.51 0.11 25.35
C ALA A 5 -39.01 -0.57 24.07
N LEU A 6 -39.27 0.07 22.93
CA LEU A 6 -38.68 -0.28 21.66
C LEU A 6 -37.21 0.11 21.70
N LEU A 7 -36.31 -0.86 21.91
CA LEU A 7 -34.89 -0.67 21.65
C LEU A 7 -34.69 -0.64 20.12
N SER A 8 -34.60 0.57 19.56
CA SER A 8 -34.03 0.76 18.23
C SER A 8 -32.55 0.41 18.30
N ALA A 9 -32.19 -0.80 17.90
CA ALA A 9 -30.80 -1.19 17.67
C ALA A 9 -30.29 -0.39 16.46
N ALA A 10 -29.61 0.73 16.72
CA ALA A 10 -28.86 1.43 15.70
C ALA A 10 -27.73 0.51 15.24
N LEU A 11 -27.85 -0.02 14.02
CA LEU A 11 -26.78 -0.74 13.35
C LEU A 11 -25.68 0.29 13.04
N ILE A 12 -24.72 0.46 13.94
CA ILE A 12 -23.52 1.23 13.64
C ILE A 12 -22.77 0.41 12.60
N ALA A 13 -22.95 0.76 11.33
CA ALA A 13 -22.02 0.34 10.29
C ALA A 13 -20.66 0.91 10.67
N ALA A 14 -19.84 0.10 11.35
CA ALA A 14 -18.45 0.41 11.53
C ALA A 14 -17.89 0.53 10.10
N ALA A 15 -17.66 1.77 9.65
CA ALA A 15 -16.86 1.98 8.45
C ALA A 15 -15.60 1.14 8.67
N PRO A 16 -15.23 0.23 7.75
CA PRO A 16 -14.03 -0.56 7.92
C PRO A 16 -12.93 0.46 8.20
N ALA A 17 -12.33 0.39 9.38
CA ALA A 17 -11.20 1.23 9.73
C ALA A 17 -10.20 0.99 8.61
N LEU A 18 -10.12 1.96 7.69
CA LEU A 18 -9.37 1.79 6.47
C LEU A 18 -7.93 1.48 6.91
N ALA A 19 -7.41 0.32 6.51
CA ALA A 19 -6.10 -0.15 6.94
C ALA A 19 -5.02 0.85 6.53
N CYS A 20 -4.16 1.28 7.45
CA CYS A 20 -3.09 2.23 7.16
C CYS A 20 -2.02 1.56 6.30
N LEU A 21 -1.99 1.92 5.03
CA LEU A 21 -0.95 1.52 4.10
C LEU A 21 0.08 2.63 4.00
N GLU A 22 1.32 2.34 4.37
CA GLU A 22 2.47 3.21 4.13
C GLU A 22 3.37 2.55 3.08
N THR A 23 3.69 3.28 2.02
CA THR A 23 4.60 2.80 0.97
C THR A 23 5.73 3.79 0.80
N THR A 24 6.96 3.30 0.87
CA THR A 24 8.15 4.10 0.61
C THR A 24 8.95 3.44 -0.50
N GLY A 25 9.66 4.24 -1.29
CA GLY A 25 10.62 3.66 -2.19
C GLY A 25 11.50 4.64 -2.92
N ALA A 26 12.54 4.09 -3.53
CA ALA A 26 13.51 4.79 -4.33
C ALA A 26 13.97 3.92 -5.51
N ILE A 27 13.95 4.50 -6.71
CA ILE A 27 14.38 3.88 -7.97
C ILE A 27 15.32 4.87 -8.67
N ASP A 28 16.49 4.43 -9.10
CA ASP A 28 17.38 5.30 -9.88
C ASP A 28 16.89 5.47 -11.34
N LEU A 29 17.42 6.46 -12.07
CA LEU A 29 17.02 6.70 -13.46
C LEU A 29 17.39 5.56 -14.43
N ALA A 30 18.26 4.63 -14.02
CA ALA A 30 18.55 3.42 -14.77
C ALA A 30 17.53 2.31 -14.51
N GLY A 31 16.60 2.51 -13.57
CA GLY A 31 15.56 1.56 -13.20
C GLY A 31 15.99 0.57 -12.11
N ASN A 32 17.14 0.79 -11.46
CA ASN A 32 17.56 -0.06 -10.35
C ASN A 32 16.77 0.31 -9.09
N VAL A 33 16.24 -0.72 -8.43
CA VAL A 33 15.56 -0.59 -7.15
C VAL A 33 16.60 -0.35 -6.06
N GLN A 34 16.54 0.81 -5.40
CA GLN A 34 17.39 1.08 -4.24
C GLN A 34 16.77 0.45 -2.99
N ARG A 35 15.51 0.78 -2.71
CA ARG A 35 14.68 0.09 -1.72
C ARG A 35 13.22 0.46 -1.94
N ILE A 36 12.31 -0.50 -1.78
CA ILE A 36 10.87 -0.27 -1.78
C ILE A 36 10.25 -1.10 -0.66
N THR A 37 9.34 -0.51 0.11
CA THR A 37 8.62 -1.20 1.17
C THR A 37 7.14 -0.88 1.16
N ALA A 38 6.34 -1.82 1.66
CA ALA A 38 4.95 -1.61 2.04
C ALA A 38 4.73 -2.06 3.49
N ILE A 39 4.14 -1.16 4.27
CA ILE A 39 3.76 -1.35 5.66
C ILE A 39 2.25 -1.28 5.74
N ASP A 40 1.59 -2.34 6.21
CA ASP A 40 0.15 -2.38 6.43
C ASP A 40 -0.12 -2.46 7.94
N ASN A 41 -0.81 -1.45 8.48
CA ASN A 41 -1.12 -1.29 9.90
C ASN A 41 0.13 -1.42 10.80
N GLY A 42 1.23 -0.79 10.39
CA GLY A 42 2.50 -0.78 11.14
C GLY A 42 3.34 -2.05 10.96
N VAL A 43 2.89 -3.03 10.17
CA VAL A 43 3.63 -4.26 9.88
C VAL A 43 4.27 -4.18 8.50
N LEU A 44 5.59 -4.36 8.41
CA LEU A 44 6.27 -4.55 7.13
C LEU A 44 5.75 -5.83 6.47
N VAL A 45 5.12 -5.69 5.30
CA VAL A 45 4.46 -6.78 4.56
C VAL A 45 5.09 -7.06 3.20
N CYS A 46 5.80 -6.09 2.63
CA CYS A 46 6.61 -6.26 1.43
C CYS A 46 7.91 -5.47 1.57
N ASP A 47 9.02 -6.05 1.15
CA ASP A 47 10.33 -5.39 1.13
C ASP A 47 11.10 -5.87 -0.11
N SER A 48 11.63 -4.95 -0.90
CA SER A 48 12.48 -5.27 -2.05
C SER A 48 13.77 -5.99 -1.65
N ASP A 49 14.22 -5.84 -0.39
CA ASP A 49 15.38 -6.55 0.16
C ASP A 49 15.09 -8.05 0.35
N TRP A 50 13.82 -8.45 0.45
CA TRP A 50 13.42 -9.87 0.39
C TRP A 50 13.38 -10.41 -1.05
N GLY A 51 13.52 -9.53 -2.03
CA GLY A 51 13.48 -9.81 -3.45
C GLY A 51 12.48 -8.93 -4.19
N HIS A 52 12.74 -8.74 -5.48
CA HIS A 52 11.83 -8.08 -6.39
C HIS A 52 12.02 -8.65 -7.81
N ARG A 53 11.04 -8.44 -8.68
CA ARG A 53 11.09 -8.81 -10.09
C ARG A 53 10.68 -7.62 -10.93
N ILE A 54 11.43 -7.38 -12.00
CA ILE A 54 11.14 -6.34 -12.97
C ILE A 54 10.66 -7.03 -14.25
N ASP A 55 9.46 -6.70 -14.70
CA ASP A 55 8.91 -7.24 -15.95
C ASP A 55 9.43 -6.48 -17.17
N LYS A 56 9.01 -6.89 -18.37
CA LYS A 56 9.44 -6.28 -19.64
C LYS A 56 9.02 -4.81 -19.78
N ASP A 57 7.93 -4.42 -19.13
CA ASP A 57 7.40 -3.05 -19.16
C ASP A 57 7.99 -2.18 -18.03
N GLY A 58 8.82 -2.79 -17.16
CA GLY A 58 9.47 -2.14 -16.04
C GLY A 58 8.61 -2.09 -14.78
N HIS A 59 7.51 -2.85 -14.69
CA HIS A 59 6.79 -2.97 -13.42
C HIS A 59 7.62 -3.78 -12.44
N ILE A 60 7.75 -3.26 -11.24
CA ILE A 60 8.53 -3.83 -10.15
C ILE A 60 7.55 -4.49 -9.19
N SER A 61 7.58 -5.81 -9.09
CA SER A 61 6.82 -6.58 -8.09
C SER A 61 7.74 -6.96 -6.93
N LEU A 62 7.27 -6.80 -5.69
CA LEU A 62 8.05 -7.11 -4.50
C LEU A 62 7.77 -8.51 -3.98
N THR A 63 8.76 -9.10 -3.31
CA THR A 63 8.54 -10.22 -2.40
C THR A 63 7.75 -9.70 -1.19
N CYS A 64 6.66 -10.40 -0.87
CA CYS A 64 5.74 -10.04 0.21
C CYS A 64 5.44 -11.25 1.10
N LYS A 65 4.93 -10.98 2.30
CA LYS A 65 4.32 -12.00 3.16
C LYS A 65 3.12 -12.65 2.44
N ALA A 66 2.80 -13.88 2.82
CA ALA A 66 1.69 -14.62 2.24
C ALA A 66 0.37 -13.83 2.30
N GLY A 67 -0.33 -13.74 1.17
CA GLY A 67 -1.58 -12.99 1.04
C GLY A 67 -1.42 -11.50 0.74
N TYR A 68 -0.18 -10.99 0.72
CA TYR A 68 0.14 -9.61 0.36
C TYR A 68 0.77 -9.53 -1.02
N VAL A 69 0.49 -8.45 -1.75
CA VAL A 69 1.13 -8.11 -3.02
C VAL A 69 1.36 -6.61 -3.04
N TYR A 70 2.55 -6.21 -3.45
CA TYR A 70 2.84 -4.83 -3.79
C TYR A 70 3.67 -4.77 -5.07
N ALA A 71 3.26 -3.90 -5.98
CA ALA A 71 3.98 -3.63 -7.22
C ALA A 71 3.88 -2.16 -7.57
N VAL A 72 4.88 -1.65 -8.32
CA VAL A 72 4.93 -0.27 -8.79
C VAL A 72 5.40 -0.18 -10.23
N THR A 73 5.13 0.93 -10.90
CA THR A 73 5.76 1.26 -12.19
C THR A 73 7.25 1.58 -12.03
N LYS A 74 8.01 1.52 -13.12
CA LYS A 74 9.45 1.84 -13.16
C LYS A 74 9.81 3.24 -12.65
N ASP A 75 8.85 4.16 -12.65
CA ASP A 75 8.99 5.53 -12.14
C ASP A 75 8.30 5.72 -10.79
N GLY A 76 7.76 4.65 -10.20
CA GLY A 76 7.00 4.68 -8.95
C GLY A 76 5.67 5.43 -9.03
N SER A 77 5.24 5.96 -10.18
CA SER A 77 4.06 6.84 -10.25
C SER A 77 2.73 6.13 -9.99
N MET A 78 2.67 4.82 -10.20
CA MET A 78 1.52 3.98 -9.90
C MET A 78 1.93 2.83 -8.98
N GLY A 79 1.11 2.59 -7.94
CA GLY A 79 1.21 1.44 -7.05
C GLY A 79 -0.03 0.54 -7.16
N TRP A 80 0.19 -0.77 -7.06
CA TRP A 80 -0.86 -1.78 -6.90
C TRP A 80 -0.62 -2.53 -5.62
N TYR A 81 -1.66 -2.59 -4.78
CA TYR A 81 -1.60 -3.25 -3.50
C TYR A 81 -2.75 -4.22 -3.31
N LYS A 82 -2.44 -5.36 -2.71
CA LYS A 82 -3.43 -6.33 -2.25
C LYS A 82 -3.02 -6.84 -0.88
N ASN A 83 -4.00 -6.98 0.00
CA ASN A 83 -3.91 -7.74 1.24
C ASN A 83 -5.02 -8.82 1.25
N PRO A 84 -5.16 -9.62 2.33
CA PRO A 84 -6.15 -10.69 2.37
C PRO A 84 -7.62 -10.25 2.21
N THR A 85 -7.93 -8.96 2.44
CA THR A 85 -9.32 -8.46 2.44
C THR A 85 -9.61 -7.46 1.34
N ASN A 86 -8.60 -6.86 0.72
CA ASN A 86 -8.76 -5.75 -0.20
C ASN A 86 -7.68 -5.74 -1.31
N ALA A 87 -8.01 -5.12 -2.45
CA ALA A 87 -7.09 -4.92 -3.56
C ALA A 87 -7.42 -3.60 -4.28
N PHE A 88 -6.40 -2.80 -4.56
CA PHE A 88 -6.58 -1.50 -5.20
C PHE A 88 -5.30 -1.02 -5.88
N SER A 89 -5.45 -0.05 -6.79
CA SER A 89 -4.37 0.70 -7.40
C SER A 89 -4.45 2.16 -7.01
N PHE A 90 -3.31 2.85 -6.97
CA PHE A 90 -3.26 4.27 -6.61
C PHE A 90 -2.08 4.98 -7.26
N LYS A 91 -2.29 6.25 -7.62
CA LYS A 91 -1.21 7.15 -8.05
C LYS A 91 -0.39 7.57 -6.84
N GLN A 92 0.92 7.44 -6.90
CA GLN A 92 1.85 7.91 -5.86
C GLN A 92 2.33 9.33 -6.19
N VAL A 93 2.60 10.15 -5.16
CA VAL A 93 3.34 11.40 -5.36
C VAL A 93 4.82 11.07 -5.35
N VAL A 94 5.41 11.11 -6.54
CA VAL A 94 6.84 10.82 -6.73
C VAL A 94 7.60 12.12 -6.85
N GLY A 95 8.56 12.31 -5.95
CA GLY A 95 9.60 13.33 -6.06
C GLY A 95 10.79 12.79 -6.84
N GLY A 96 11.69 13.69 -7.23
CA GLY A 96 12.90 13.31 -7.95
C GLY A 96 14.09 14.20 -7.61
N SER A 97 15.27 13.58 -7.56
CA SER A 97 16.54 14.29 -7.71
C SER A 97 17.04 14.14 -9.14
N HIS A 98 18.25 14.64 -9.44
CA HIS A 98 18.89 14.44 -10.75
C HIS A 98 19.10 12.98 -11.14
N GLN A 99 18.96 12.01 -10.21
CA GLN A 99 19.30 10.61 -10.45
C GLN A 99 18.32 9.58 -9.86
N THR A 100 17.36 10.01 -9.03
CA THR A 100 16.52 9.07 -8.28
C THR A 100 15.09 9.57 -8.19
N PHE A 101 14.13 8.69 -8.48
CA PHE A 101 12.73 8.84 -8.10
C PHE A 101 12.52 8.34 -6.68
N TYR A 102 11.84 9.11 -5.84
CA TYR A 102 11.53 8.72 -4.47
C TYR A 102 10.08 9.04 -4.11
N TRP A 103 9.49 8.21 -3.24
CA TRP A 103 8.16 8.45 -2.68
C TRP A 103 8.09 7.99 -1.22
N SER A 104 7.17 8.62 -0.50
CA SER A 104 6.79 8.24 0.86
C SER A 104 5.32 8.61 1.03
N GLU A 105 4.46 7.60 0.95
CA GLU A 105 3.02 7.76 0.87
C GLU A 105 2.37 7.08 2.07
N LYS A 106 1.40 7.75 2.68
CA LYS A 106 0.49 7.16 3.67
C LYS A 106 -0.92 7.22 3.11
N ARG A 107 -1.62 6.10 3.15
CA ARG A 107 -2.97 5.97 2.59
C ARG A 107 -3.86 5.21 3.53
N TYR A 108 -5.15 5.53 3.46
CA TYR A 108 -6.25 4.78 4.09
C TYR A 108 -6.16 4.74 5.62
N GLY A 109 -6.88 5.60 6.34
CA GLY A 109 -7.03 5.49 7.81
C GLY A 109 -5.75 5.62 8.66
N CYS A 110 -4.61 5.98 8.06
CA CYS A 110 -3.44 6.48 8.78
C CYS A 110 -3.83 7.76 9.56
N LYS A 111 -3.54 7.78 10.87
CA LYS A 111 -3.72 8.96 11.74
C LYS A 111 -2.43 9.75 11.88
#